data_AF-A0A940UVD8-F1
#
_entry.id   AF-A0A940UVD8-F1
#
_cell.length_a   1.000
_cell.length_b   1.000
_cell.length_c   1.000
_cell.angle_alpha   90.00
_cell.angle_beta   90.00
_cell.angle_gamma   90.00
#
_symmetry.space_group_name_H-M   'P 1'
#
loop_
_entity.id
_entity.type
_entity.pdbx_description
1 polymer ?
#
loop_
_entity_poly.entity_id
_entity_poly.type
_entity_poly.pdbx_seq_one_letter_code
_entity_poly.pdbx_strand_id
1 'polypeptide(L)'
;MNKNDQAQRAHFIDEAQIHEILEKAKGASVEEALDIIEKGREAKGLSPYETAVLLHLADGDAEGALFHASREVKEKIYGQRLVLFAPLYISNYCINNCTYCGYRR
;
A
#
# COMPACT_ATOMS: atom_id res chain seq x y z
N MET A 1 -8.00 -3.62 37.69
CA MET A 1 -6.64 -3.42 37.12
C MET A 1 -6.74 -2.36 36.04
N ASN A 2 -6.38 -1.12 36.40
CA ASN A 2 -6.31 -0.01 35.45
C ASN A 2 -5.22 -0.31 34.42
N LYS A 3 -5.63 -0.70 33.23
CA LYS A 3 -4.77 -0.64 32.04
C LYS A 3 -4.74 0.82 31.60
N ASN A 4 -4.03 1.65 32.38
CA ASN A 4 -3.60 2.96 31.91
C ASN A 4 -2.71 2.72 30.70
N ASP A 5 -3.33 2.79 29.54
CA ASP A 5 -2.93 3.69 28.46
C ASP A 5 -1.44 3.97 28.37
N GLN A 6 -0.72 2.99 27.84
CA GLN A 6 0.47 3.26 27.04
C GLN A 6 0.20 2.69 25.65
N ALA A 7 -0.84 3.19 24.98
CA ALA A 7 -0.83 3.14 23.53
C ALA A 7 0.43 3.88 23.07
N GLN A 8 1.38 3.14 22.49
CA GLN A 8 2.58 3.74 21.93
C GLN A 8 2.12 4.76 20.88
N ARG A 9 2.39 6.05 21.11
CA ARG A 9 1.88 7.12 20.24
C ARG A 9 2.49 7.00 18.85
N ALA A 10 1.67 6.58 17.87
CA ALA A 10 2.06 6.47 16.48
C ALA A 10 2.00 7.84 15.76
N HIS A 11 2.73 8.82 16.28
CA HIS A 11 2.72 10.21 15.77
C HIS A 11 3.10 10.36 14.29
N PHE A 12 3.72 9.34 13.68
CA PHE A 12 4.06 9.32 12.26
C PHE A 12 2.88 8.93 11.34
N ILE A 13 1.75 8.46 11.91
CA ILE A 13 0.50 8.22 11.19
C ILE A 13 -0.46 9.37 11.53
N ASP A 14 -0.43 10.41 10.70
CA ASP A 14 -1.32 11.56 10.82
C ASP A 14 -2.52 11.38 9.87
N GLU A 15 -3.69 11.14 10.45
CA GLU A 15 -4.93 10.90 9.72
C GLU A 15 -5.35 12.12 8.87
N ALA A 16 -5.21 13.33 9.42
CA ALA A 16 -5.57 14.56 8.71
C ALA A 16 -4.66 14.75 7.50
N GLN A 17 -3.35 14.52 7.67
CA GLN A 17 -2.39 14.58 6.58
C GLN A 17 -2.68 13.54 5.49
N ILE A 18 -3.02 12.30 5.88
CA ILE A 18 -3.35 11.24 4.92
C ILE A 18 -4.59 11.63 4.10
N HIS A 19 -5.64 12.12 4.74
CA HIS A 19 -6.85 12.56 4.05
C HIS A 19 -6.60 13.75 3.12
N GLU A 20 -5.79 14.73 3.54
CA GLU A 20 -5.41 15.85 2.69
C GLU A 20 -4.67 15.37 1.44
N ILE A 21 -3.72 14.44 1.59
CA ILE A 21 -2.98 13.85 0.47
C ILE A 21 -3.91 13.13 -0.50
N LEU A 22 -4.85 12.32 0.01
CA LEU A 22 -5.82 11.59 -0.81
C LEU A 22 -6.75 12.56 -1.57
N GLU A 23 -7.30 13.57 -0.89
CA GLU A 23 -8.17 14.55 -1.54
C GLU A 23 -7.44 15.35 -2.60
N LYS A 24 -6.20 15.76 -2.32
CA LYS A 24 -5.36 16.47 -3.30
C LYS A 24 -5.08 15.60 -4.53
N ALA A 25 -4.76 14.32 -4.33
CA ALA A 25 -4.39 13.40 -5.39
C ALA A 25 -5.53 13.11 -6.39
N LYS A 26 -6.80 13.27 -6.00
CA LYS A 26 -7.95 13.14 -6.93
C LYS A 26 -7.92 14.14 -8.08
N GLY A 27 -7.26 15.29 -7.91
CA GLY A 27 -7.15 16.33 -8.92
C GLY A 27 -5.94 16.17 -9.85
N ALA A 28 -5.12 15.14 -9.66
CA ALA A 28 -3.93 14.90 -10.48
C ALA A 28 -4.31 14.57 -11.92
N SER A 29 -3.48 15.04 -12.86
CA SER A 29 -3.69 14.76 -14.27
C SER A 29 -3.13 13.40 -14.67
N VAL A 30 -3.53 12.91 -15.85
CA VAL A 30 -2.98 11.67 -16.41
C VAL A 30 -1.48 11.81 -16.68
N GLU A 31 -1.04 12.98 -17.14
CA GLU A 31 0.37 13.29 -17.38
C GLU A 31 1.18 13.22 -16.08
N GLU A 32 0.68 13.79 -14.99
CA GLU A 32 1.32 13.70 -13.67
C GLU A 32 1.45 12.23 -13.23
N ALA A 33 0.41 11.43 -13.43
CA ALA A 33 0.47 10.00 -13.11
C ALA A 33 1.52 9.25 -13.97
N LEU A 34 1.64 9.59 -15.27
CA LEU A 34 2.65 9.00 -16.16
C LEU A 34 4.08 9.38 -15.74
N ASP A 35 4.31 10.63 -15.35
CA ASP A 35 5.61 11.07 -14.84
C ASP A 35 5.99 10.33 -13.55
N ILE A 36 5.01 10.11 -12.66
CA ILE A 36 5.18 9.33 -11.44
C ILE A 36 5.49 7.86 -11.76
N ILE A 37 4.81 7.28 -12.75
CA ILE A 37 5.09 5.90 -13.21
C ILE A 37 6.53 5.80 -13.72
N GLU A 38 7.00 6.78 -14.50
CA GLU A 38 8.36 6.80 -15.02
C GLU A 38 9.39 6.90 -13.89
N LYS A 39 9.16 7.79 -12.91
CA LYS A 39 9.96 7.84 -11.68
C LYS A 39 9.98 6.49 -10.96
N GLY A 40 8.83 5.80 -10.90
CA GLY A 40 8.71 4.47 -10.29
C GLY A 40 9.66 3.43 -10.89
N ARG A 41 9.95 3.50 -12.19
CA ARG A 41 10.89 2.60 -12.89
C ARG A 41 12.32 2.67 -12.36
N GLU A 42 12.70 3.79 -11.75
CA GLU A 42 14.00 3.93 -11.11
C GLU A 42 14.19 2.96 -9.93
N ALA A 43 13.09 2.47 -9.34
CA ALA A 43 13.08 1.58 -8.18
C ALA A 43 13.72 2.19 -6.92
N LYS A 44 13.56 3.52 -6.74
CA LYS A 44 14.05 4.27 -5.57
C LYS A 44 12.94 4.68 -4.58
N GLY A 45 11.71 4.21 -4.80
CA GLY A 45 10.53 4.54 -4.00
C GLY A 45 9.75 5.75 -4.50
N LEU A 46 8.52 5.87 -4.01
CA LEU A 46 7.60 6.98 -4.26
C LEU A 46 7.23 7.65 -2.94
N SER A 47 6.90 8.93 -2.99
CA SER A 47 6.35 9.65 -1.85
C SER A 47 4.88 9.26 -1.60
N PRO A 48 4.33 9.51 -0.40
CA PRO A 48 2.93 9.23 -0.09
C PRO A 48 1.95 9.91 -1.06
N TYR A 49 2.24 11.14 -1.48
CA TYR A 49 1.41 11.85 -2.47
C TYR A 49 1.46 11.17 -3.84
N GLU A 50 2.64 10.83 -4.33
CA GLU A 50 2.78 10.13 -5.60
C GLU A 50 2.08 8.77 -5.59
N THR A 51 2.15 8.04 -4.47
CA THR A 51 1.37 6.82 -4.27
C THR A 51 -0.14 7.09 -4.29
N ALA A 52 -0.60 8.15 -3.62
CA ALA A 52 -2.01 8.52 -3.63
C ALA A 52 -2.53 8.86 -5.04
N VAL A 53 -1.73 9.53 -5.87
CA VAL A 53 -2.06 9.79 -7.28
C VAL A 53 -2.29 8.48 -8.04
N LEU A 54 -1.38 7.51 -7.90
CA LEU A 54 -1.52 6.21 -8.56
C LEU A 54 -2.69 5.38 -8.02
N LEU A 55 -3.04 5.51 -6.74
CA LEU A 55 -4.20 4.84 -6.14
C LEU A 55 -5.54 5.39 -6.67
N HIS A 56 -5.55 6.63 -7.17
CA HIS A 56 -6.73 7.26 -7.75
C HIS A 56 -6.85 7.09 -9.27
N LEU A 57 -5.91 6.39 -9.92
CA LEU A 57 -6.05 6.02 -11.31
C LEU A 57 -7.35 5.22 -11.51
N ALA A 58 -8.23 5.73 -12.36
CA ALA A 58 -9.43 5.05 -12.80
C ALA A 58 -9.16 4.35 -14.14
N ASP A 59 -9.82 3.21 -14.35
CA ASP A 59 -9.69 2.32 -15.51
C ASP A 59 -9.41 3.08 -16.83
N GLY A 60 -8.23 2.85 -17.43
CA GLY A 60 -7.76 3.56 -18.61
C GLY A 60 -6.29 3.31 -18.97
N ASP A 61 -5.77 4.00 -19.98
CA ASP A 61 -4.42 3.76 -20.55
C ASP A 61 -3.27 3.87 -19.53
N ALA A 62 -3.41 4.74 -18.53
CA ALA A 62 -2.40 4.92 -17.47
C ALA A 62 -2.29 3.71 -16.52
N GLU A 63 -3.37 2.95 -16.33
CA GLU A 63 -3.37 1.73 -15.51
C GLU A 63 -2.50 0.64 -16.18
N GLY A 64 -2.62 0.50 -17.50
CA GLY A 64 -1.77 -0.41 -18.27
C GLY A 64 -0.28 -0.04 -18.16
N ALA A 65 0.04 1.26 -18.23
CA ALA A 65 1.39 1.76 -18.03
C ALA A 65 1.92 1.47 -16.62
N LEU A 66 1.08 1.63 -15.58
CA LEU A 66 1.43 1.29 -14.20
C LEU A 66 1.75 -0.20 -14.04
N PHE A 67 0.92 -1.09 -14.58
CA PHE A 67 1.17 -2.54 -14.50
C PHE A 67 2.43 -2.93 -15.26
N HIS A 68 2.69 -2.33 -16.43
CA HIS A 68 3.91 -2.56 -17.18
C HIS A 68 5.16 -2.13 -16.39
N ALA A 69 5.14 -0.93 -15.81
CA ALA A 69 6.23 -0.44 -14.96
C ALA A 69 6.43 -1.31 -13.72
N SER A 70 5.35 -1.72 -13.06
CA SER A 70 5.39 -2.61 -11.90
C SER A 70 6.06 -3.94 -12.23
N ARG A 71 5.77 -4.50 -13.42
CA ARG A 71 6.42 -5.72 -13.92
C ARG A 71 7.92 -5.50 -14.16
N GLU A 72 8.32 -4.42 -14.80
CA GLU A 72 9.74 -4.11 -15.02
C GLU A 72 10.49 -3.96 -13.71
N VAL A 73 9.94 -3.25 -12.73
CA VAL A 73 10.53 -3.11 -11.38
C VAL A 73 10.65 -4.47 -10.70
N LYS A 74 9.61 -5.30 -10.78
CA LYS A 74 9.64 -6.68 -10.26
C LYS A 74 10.74 -7.50 -10.91
N GLU A 75 10.88 -7.45 -12.23
CA GLU A 75 11.89 -8.21 -12.97
C GLU A 75 13.31 -7.66 -12.70
N LYS A 76 13.48 -6.35 -12.58
CA LYS A 76 14.75 -5.68 -12.25
C LYS A 76 15.28 -6.09 -10.87
N ILE A 77 14.41 -6.16 -9.86
CA ILE A 77 14.80 -6.48 -8.47
C ILE A 77 14.81 -8.00 -8.24
N TYR A 78 13.74 -8.69 -8.63
CA TYR A 78 13.48 -10.09 -8.26
C TYR A 78 13.68 -11.08 -9.42
N GLY A 79 13.80 -10.61 -10.66
CA GLY A 79 13.83 -11.47 -11.85
C GLY A 79 12.57 -12.30 -11.99
N GLN A 80 12.70 -13.51 -12.52
CA GLN A 80 11.59 -14.47 -12.65
C GLN A 80 11.38 -15.33 -11.38
N ARG A 81 12.07 -15.03 -10.28
CA ARG A 81 11.99 -15.83 -9.04
C ARG A 81 10.63 -15.66 -8.37
N LEU A 82 10.11 -16.77 -7.84
CA LEU A 82 8.93 -16.83 -6.98
C LEU A 82 9.32 -17.64 -5.73
N VAL A 83 9.09 -17.06 -4.55
CA VAL A 83 9.34 -17.73 -3.26
C VAL A 83 8.08 -18.48 -2.85
N LEU A 84 8.21 -19.77 -2.55
CA LEU A 84 7.12 -20.62 -2.10
C LEU A 84 7.22 -20.87 -0.60
N PHE A 85 6.09 -20.82 0.12
CA PHE A 85 6.00 -21.15 1.54
C PHE A 85 4.65 -21.80 1.85
N ALA A 86 4.59 -22.58 2.93
CA ALA A 86 3.36 -23.20 3.43
C ALA A 86 3.11 -22.77 4.87
N PRO A 87 1.98 -22.10 5.17
CA PRO A 87 1.65 -21.74 6.55
C PRO A 87 1.22 -22.99 7.34
N LEU A 88 1.67 -23.08 8.60
CA LEU A 88 1.25 -24.12 9.54
C LEU A 88 0.49 -23.47 10.72
N TYR A 89 -0.83 -23.61 10.73
CA TYR A 89 -1.67 -23.17 11.84
C TYR A 89 -1.71 -24.25 12.92
N ILE A 90 -1.02 -24.01 14.04
CA ILE A 90 -0.96 -24.97 15.16
C ILE A 90 -2.14 -24.79 16.12
N SER A 91 -2.70 -23.58 16.20
CA SER A 91 -3.87 -23.28 17.03
C SER A 91 -4.71 -22.18 16.37
N ASN A 92 -6.02 -22.30 16.51
CA ASN A 92 -7.00 -21.28 16.15
C ASN A 92 -7.70 -20.67 17.38
N TYR A 93 -7.31 -21.05 18.60
CA TYR A 93 -7.85 -20.45 19.81
C TYR A 93 -7.39 -18.99 19.91
N CYS A 94 -8.35 -18.05 19.97
CA CYS A 94 -8.06 -16.63 20.04
C CYS A 94 -8.92 -15.95 21.10
N ILE A 95 -8.30 -15.14 21.95
CA ILE A 95 -9.01 -14.37 22.99
C ILE A 95 -9.66 -13.10 22.44
N ASN A 96 -9.31 -12.68 21.22
CA ASN A 96 -9.82 -11.47 20.58
C ASN A 96 -11.14 -11.72 19.84
N ASN A 97 -11.87 -10.65 19.52
CA ASN A 97 -13.13 -10.70 18.78
C ASN A 97 -13.10 -9.77 17.55
N CYS A 98 -12.11 -9.95 16.70
CA CYS A 98 -11.90 -9.10 15.52
C CYS A 98 -13.05 -9.31 14.52
N THR A 99 -13.71 -8.22 14.11
CA THR A 99 -14.89 -8.27 13.21
C THR A 99 -14.60 -8.89 11.85
N TYR A 100 -13.35 -8.84 11.40
CA TYR A 100 -12.88 -9.38 10.12
C TYR A 100 -12.33 -10.81 10.19
N CYS A 101 -12.19 -11.42 11.38
CA CYS A 101 -11.47 -12.69 11.55
C CYS A 101 -12.40 -13.86 11.87
N GLY A 102 -12.23 -15.00 11.19
CA GLY A 102 -13.00 -16.22 11.43
C GLY A 102 -12.62 -17.00 12.70
N TYR A 103 -11.48 -16.71 13.33
CA TYR A 103 -11.07 -17.30 14.63
C TYR A 103 -11.51 -16.46 15.83
N ARG A 104 -12.29 -15.40 15.58
CA ARG A 104 -12.95 -14.67 16.67
C ARG A 104 -13.76 -15.66 17.51
N ARG A 105 -13.79 -15.43 18.82
CA ARG A 105 -14.57 -16.25 19.76
C ARG A 105 -16.01 -16.47 19.28
#